data_AF-A0A8H4U2X2-F1
#
_entry.id   AF-A0A8H4U2X2-F1
#
_cell.length_a   1.000
_cell.length_b   1.000
_cell.length_c   1.000
_cell.angle_alpha   90.00
_cell.angle_beta   90.00
_cell.angle_gamma   90.00
#
_symmetry.space_group_name_H-M   'P 1'
#
loop_
_entity.id
_entity.type
_entity.pdbx_description
1 polymer ?
#
loop_
_entity_poly.entity_id
_entity_poly.type
_entity_poly.pdbx_seq_one_letter_code
_entity_poly.pdbx_strand_id
1 'polypeptide(L)'
;MPNEPTTTVRSDHTMWQCNHNTGLGQRCGEINEMTDDYCTNCGSKRGVNDSAMSNDSSTIGTLVRVDKEGRQYWKYDSPAPLQ
;
A
#
# COMPACT_ATOMS: atom_id res chain seq x y z
N MET A 1 -5.10 -11.61 -17.25
CA MET A 1 -4.53 -10.27 -17.48
C MET A 1 -3.38 -10.12 -16.48
N PRO A 2 -2.14 -9.74 -16.87
CA PRO A 2 -1.16 -9.42 -15.85
C PRO A 2 -1.68 -8.19 -15.07
N ASN A 3 -1.63 -8.27 -13.74
CA ASN A 3 -1.91 -7.17 -12.80
C ASN A 3 -3.40 -6.90 -12.48
N GLU A 4 -4.25 -7.92 -12.40
CA GLU A 4 -5.55 -7.77 -11.74
C GLU A 4 -5.40 -7.50 -10.23
N PRO A 5 -6.26 -6.67 -9.62
CA PRO A 5 -6.21 -6.44 -8.19
C PRO A 5 -6.46 -7.73 -7.40
N THR A 6 -5.64 -7.97 -6.38
CA THR A 6 -5.72 -9.16 -5.53
C THR A 6 -5.79 -8.80 -4.06
N THR A 7 -6.46 -9.61 -3.26
CA THR A 7 -6.42 -9.52 -1.79
C THR A 7 -5.23 -10.28 -1.20
N THR A 8 -4.50 -11.05 -2.01
CA THR A 8 -3.30 -11.76 -1.59
C THR A 8 -2.12 -10.80 -1.54
N VAL A 9 -1.65 -10.51 -0.33
CA VAL A 9 -0.42 -9.74 -0.11
C VAL A 9 0.78 -10.57 -0.57
N ARG A 10 1.63 -10.01 -1.45
CA ARG A 10 2.88 -10.65 -1.88
C ARG A 10 3.89 -10.71 -0.73
N SER A 11 4.78 -11.69 -0.77
CA SER A 11 5.85 -11.84 0.23
C SER A 11 6.83 -10.67 0.28
N ASP A 12 7.03 -9.96 -0.84
CA ASP A 12 7.87 -8.77 -0.94
C ASP A 12 7.12 -7.47 -0.64
N HIS A 13 5.82 -7.52 -0.37
CA HIS A 13 5.04 -6.36 0.08
C HIS A 13 5.14 -6.24 1.61
N THR A 14 6.23 -5.66 2.08
CA THR A 14 6.55 -5.55 3.52
C THR A 14 6.29 -4.17 4.10
N MET A 15 6.11 -3.14 3.28
CA MET A 15 5.86 -1.77 3.71
C MET A 15 4.77 -1.11 2.84
N TRP A 16 4.21 -0.01 3.33
CA TRP A 16 3.31 0.83 2.54
C TRP A 16 3.59 2.31 2.75
N GLN A 17 3.43 3.10 1.69
CA GLN A 17 3.52 4.56 1.77
C GLN A 17 2.14 5.18 1.90
N CYS A 18 1.98 6.02 2.93
CA CYS A 18 0.78 6.80 3.14
C CYS A 18 0.71 7.96 2.14
N ASN A 19 -0.28 7.92 1.26
CA ASN A 19 -0.58 8.98 0.30
C ASN A 19 -1.80 9.80 0.73
N HIS A 20 -2.21 9.76 2.00
CA HIS A 20 -3.29 10.63 2.45
C HIS A 20 -2.86 12.11 2.46
N ASN A 21 -3.80 13.01 2.19
CA ASN A 21 -3.56 14.45 2.32
C ASN A 21 -3.40 14.79 3.81
N THR A 22 -2.30 15.43 4.16
CA THR A 22 -2.17 16.18 5.38
C THR A 22 -3.06 17.43 5.25
N GLY A 23 -3.60 17.94 6.36
CA GLY A 23 -4.48 19.12 6.37
C GLY A 23 -3.88 20.40 5.78
N LEU A 24 -2.62 20.37 5.34
CA LEU A 24 -1.87 21.44 4.68
C LEU A 24 -1.84 21.31 3.14
N GLY A 25 -2.59 20.37 2.57
CA GLY A 25 -2.64 20.15 1.11
C GLY A 25 -1.42 19.39 0.55
N GLN A 26 -0.62 18.77 1.42
CA GLN A 26 0.52 17.93 1.03
C GLN A 26 0.19 16.46 1.24
N ARG A 27 0.80 15.56 0.47
CA ARG A 27 0.69 14.11 0.73
C ARG A 27 1.58 13.76 1.92
N CYS A 28 1.15 12.81 2.76
CA CYS A 28 1.90 12.42 3.96
C CYS A 28 3.28 11.86 3.63
N GLY A 29 3.37 10.89 2.74
CA GLY A 29 4.62 10.29 2.28
C GLY A 29 5.30 9.34 3.27
N GLU A 30 4.75 9.17 4.47
CA GLU A 30 5.30 8.28 5.51
C GLU A 30 5.31 6.82 5.05
N ILE A 31 6.43 6.12 5.27
CA ILE A 31 6.56 4.69 5.02
C ILE A 31 6.29 3.95 6.33
N ASN A 32 5.40 2.98 6.29
CA ASN A 32 4.95 2.23 7.46
C ASN A 32 5.13 0.74 7.19
N GLU A 33 5.30 -0.06 8.24
CA GLU A 33 5.33 -1.51 8.13
C GLU A 33 3.98 -2.02 7.62
N MET A 34 3.98 -3.11 6.85
CA MET A 34 2.73 -3.68 6.34
C MET A 34 1.80 -4.18 7.47
N THR A 35 2.38 -4.50 8.63
CA THR A 35 1.64 -4.85 9.85
C THR A 35 0.88 -3.67 10.47
N ASP A 36 1.24 -2.44 10.13
CA ASP A 36 0.60 -1.24 10.67
C ASP A 36 -0.56 -0.81 9.78
N ASP A 37 -1.78 -0.85 10.33
CA ASP A 37 -2.98 -0.40 9.60
C ASP A 37 -3.15 1.12 9.58
N TYR A 38 -2.44 1.84 10.45
CA TYR A 38 -2.52 3.29 10.61
C TYR A 38 -1.16 3.92 10.39
N CYS A 39 -1.14 5.03 9.65
CA CYS A 39 0.06 5.81 9.43
C CYS A 39 0.58 6.36 10.77
N THR A 40 1.83 6.07 11.10
CA THR A 40 2.48 6.51 12.35
C THR A 40 2.66 8.03 12.43
N ASN A 41 2.67 8.72 11.28
CA ASN A 41 2.84 10.16 11.19
C ASN A 41 1.51 10.93 11.19
N CYS A 42 0.58 10.61 10.27
CA CYS A 42 -0.68 11.36 10.14
C CYS A 42 -1.91 10.69 10.77
N GLY A 43 -1.77 9.47 11.31
CA GLY A 43 -2.88 8.71 11.93
C GLY A 43 -3.95 8.21 10.95
N SER A 44 -3.81 8.48 9.65
CA SER A 44 -4.75 7.98 8.64
C SER A 44 -4.65 6.47 8.51
N LYS A 45 -5.79 5.79 8.43
CA LYS A 45 -5.85 4.35 8.14
C LYS A 45 -5.41 4.10 6.70
N ARG A 46 -4.59 3.06 6.47
CA ARG A 46 -4.16 2.61 5.14
C ARG A 46 -5.37 2.47 4.21
N GLY A 47 -5.29 3.11 3.06
CA GLY A 47 -6.44 3.36 2.19
C GLY A 47 -6.10 3.41 0.71
N VAL A 48 -7.14 3.68 -0.08
CA VAL A 48 -7.03 3.72 -1.54
C VAL A 48 -6.02 4.80 -1.95
N ASN A 49 -5.16 4.45 -2.91
CA ASN A 49 -4.00 5.19 -3.43
C ASN A 49 -2.71 5.10 -2.60
N ASP A 50 -2.69 4.39 -1.46
CA ASP A 50 -1.44 4.11 -0.77
C ASP A 50 -0.56 3.15 -1.58
N SER A 51 0.76 3.38 -1.55
CA SER A 51 1.72 2.60 -2.34
C SER A 51 2.07 1.31 -1.61
N ALA A 52 2.12 0.20 -2.32
CA ALA A 52 2.73 -1.04 -1.85
C ALA A 52 4.25 -0.94 -2.04
N MET A 53 5.02 -1.25 -1.01
CA MET A 53 6.48 -1.14 -1.02
C MET A 53 7.17 -2.43 -0.56
N SER A 54 8.33 -2.69 -1.13
CA SER A 54 9.29 -3.70 -0.66
C SER A 54 10.32 -3.12 0.29
N ASN A 55 10.99 -3.99 1.05
CA ASN A 55 11.98 -3.64 2.09
C ASN A 55 13.13 -2.73 1.62
N ASP A 56 13.44 -2.72 0.33
CA ASP A 56 14.42 -1.84 -0.31
C ASP A 56 13.86 -0.44 -0.64
N SER A 57 12.65 -0.13 -0.16
CA SER A 57 11.90 1.09 -0.46
C SER A 57 11.49 1.26 -1.93
N SER A 58 11.47 0.18 -2.71
CA SER A 58 10.89 0.20 -4.06
C SER A 58 9.36 0.17 -3.99
N THR A 59 8.70 0.98 -4.82
CA THR A 59 7.24 0.85 -5.02
C THR A 59 6.96 -0.31 -5.96
N ILE A 60 6.10 -1.22 -5.52
CA ILE A 60 5.76 -2.45 -6.26
C ILE A 60 4.28 -2.54 -6.62
N GLY A 61 3.46 -1.58 -6.17
CA GLY A 61 2.03 -1.54 -6.50
C GLY A 61 1.27 -0.45 -5.75
N THR A 62 -0.06 -0.55 -5.78
CA THR A 62 -0.98 0.44 -5.19
C THR A 62 -2.23 -0.23 -4.64
N LEU A 63 -2.75 0.27 -3.51
CA LEU A 63 -4.07 -0.12 -2.99
C LEU A 63 -5.15 0.54 -3.84
N VAL A 64 -5.85 -0.23 -4.67
CA VAL A 64 -6.82 0.33 -5.63
C VAL A 64 -8.26 0.25 -5.14
N ARG A 65 -8.55 -0.60 -4.15
CA ARG A 65 -9.89 -0.74 -3.57
C ARG A 65 -9.83 -1.31 -2.16
N VAL A 66 -10.70 -0.82 -1.30
CA VAL A 66 -11.06 -1.46 -0.03
C VAL A 66 -12.56 -1.72 -0.07
N ASP A 67 -13.00 -2.94 0.25
CA ASP A 67 -14.43 -3.26 0.27
C ASP A 67 -15.09 -2.96 1.63
N LYS A 68 -16.38 -3.30 1.75
CA LYS A 68 -17.17 -3.02 2.94
C LYS A 68 -16.72 -3.83 4.16
N GLU A 69 -16.10 -4.98 3.92
CA GLU A 69 -15.52 -5.86 4.93
C GLU A 69 -14.10 -5.45 5.33
N GLY A 70 -13.53 -4.43 4.68
CA GLY A 70 -12.18 -3.94 4.93
C GLY A 70 -11.08 -4.70 4.18
N ARG A 71 -11.43 -5.60 3.25
CA ARG A 71 -10.44 -6.32 2.44
C ARG A 71 -9.79 -5.36 1.46
N GLN A 72 -8.47 -5.38 1.44
CA GLN A 72 -7.64 -4.53 0.61
C GLN A 72 -7.30 -5.24 -0.70
N TYR A 73 -7.58 -4.59 -1.82
CA TYR A 73 -7.28 -5.09 -3.16
C TYR A 73 -6.09 -4.32 -3.73
N TRP A 74 -4.96 -4.99 -3.82
CA TRP A 74 -3.69 -4.44 -4.27
C TRP A 74 -3.48 -4.76 -5.75
N LYS A 75 -3.11 -3.74 -6.52
CA LYS A 75 -2.64 -3.90 -7.89
C LYS A 75 -1.13 -3.77 -7.90
N TYR A 76 -0.44 -4.84 -8.27
CA TYR A 76 1.01 -4.86 -8.37
C TYR A 76 1.48 -4.52 -9.78
N ASP A 77 2.60 -3.81 -9.90
CA ASP A 77 3.08 -3.28 -11.18
C ASP A 77 3.84 -4.31 -12.02
N SER A 78 4.38 -5.33 -11.35
CA SER A 78 5.11 -6.45 -11.94
C SER A 78 4.68 -7.78 -11.29
N PRO A 79 5.03 -8.94 -11.87
CA PRO A 79 4.94 -10.22 -11.17
C PRO A 79 5.77 -10.23 -9.87
N ALA A 80 5.46 -11.15 -8.95
CA ALA A 80 6.32 -11.39 -7.79
C ALA A 80 7.74 -11.79 -8.25
N PRO A 81 8.81 -11.33 -7.54
CA PRO A 81 10.16 -11.79 -7.81
C PRO A 81 10.20 -13.32 -7.68
N LEU A 82 11.02 -13.96 -8.50
CA LEU A 82 11.34 -15.37 -8.31
C LEU A 82 12.09 -15.48 -6.98
N GLN A 83 11.50 -16.19 -6.01
CA GLN A 83 12.11 -16.50 -4.71
C GLN A 83 13.31 -17.43 -4.87
#